data_AF-A0A5Q0CGK8-F1
#
_entry.id   AF-A0A5Q0CGK8-F1
#
_cell.length_a   1.000
_cell.length_b   1.000
_cell.length_c   1.000
_cell.angle_alpha   90.00
_cell.angle_beta   90.00
_cell.angle_gamma   90.00
#
_symmetry.space_group_name_H-M   'P 1'
#
loop_
_entity.id
_entity.type
_entity.pdbx_description
1 polymer ?
#
loop_
_entity_poly.entity_id
_entity_poly.type
_entity_poly.pdbx_seq_one_letter_code
_entity_poly.pdbx_strand_id
1 'polypeptide(L)'
;MRPSLLFLSFALTPNAGWAEEEQSTRDKRCMDMRLRFERAERQNPERGGREIDKLRSLGIDLCSKGKQAQGIRAFASAVEILEE
;
A
#
# COMPACT_ATOMS: atom_id res chain seq x y z
N MET A 1 -10.36 -58.45 -17.75
CA MET A 1 -10.70 -57.06 -18.09
C MET A 1 -10.07 -56.16 -17.05
N ARG A 2 -9.11 -55.30 -17.44
CA ARG A 2 -8.38 -54.37 -16.56
C ARG A 2 -9.00 -52.98 -16.72
N PRO A 3 -9.44 -52.28 -15.66
CA PRO A 3 -9.74 -50.87 -15.76
C PRO A 3 -8.42 -50.09 -15.66
N SER A 4 -7.96 -49.55 -16.78
CA SER A 4 -6.89 -48.54 -16.80
C SER A 4 -7.53 -47.20 -16.43
N LEU A 5 -7.33 -46.75 -15.20
CA LEU A 5 -7.67 -45.40 -14.76
C LEU A 5 -6.57 -44.46 -15.24
N LEU A 6 -6.81 -43.83 -16.38
CA LEU A 6 -6.03 -42.67 -16.83
C LEU A 6 -6.42 -41.47 -15.97
N PHE A 7 -5.73 -41.30 -14.84
CA PHE A 7 -5.63 -40.02 -14.13
C PHE A 7 -4.64 -39.15 -14.92
N LEU A 8 -5.16 -38.27 -15.77
CA LEU A 8 -4.36 -37.27 -16.48
C LEU A 8 -4.78 -35.86 -16.06
N SER A 9 -3.98 -35.35 -15.14
CA SER A 9 -3.50 -33.96 -15.11
C SER A 9 -4.52 -32.86 -14.84
N PHE A 10 -4.79 -32.64 -13.54
CA PHE A 10 -5.04 -31.29 -13.05
C PHE A 10 -3.75 -30.47 -13.23
N ALA A 11 -3.68 -29.69 -14.31
CA ALA A 11 -2.68 -28.64 -14.44
C ALA A 11 -3.03 -27.54 -13.43
N LEU A 12 -2.37 -27.57 -12.27
CA LEU A 12 -2.25 -26.41 -11.39
C LEU A 12 -1.50 -25.32 -12.18
N THR A 13 -2.24 -24.47 -12.87
CA THR A 13 -1.73 -23.19 -13.37
C THR A 13 -1.24 -22.38 -12.17
N PRO A 14 0.05 -22.01 -12.08
CA PRO A 14 0.53 -21.19 -10.98
C PRO A 14 -0.09 -19.79 -11.08
N ASN A 15 -0.94 -19.49 -10.10
CA ASN A 15 -1.30 -18.18 -9.56
C ASN A 15 -0.67 -16.94 -10.23
N ALA A 16 -1.21 -16.52 -11.38
CA ALA A 16 -1.00 -15.14 -11.86
C ALA A 16 -1.87 -14.14 -11.06
N GLY A 17 -3.02 -14.59 -10.54
CA GLY A 17 -3.97 -13.71 -9.83
C GLY A 17 -3.50 -13.20 -8.47
N TRP A 18 -2.58 -13.90 -7.79
CA TRP A 18 -2.16 -13.53 -6.43
C TRP A 18 -1.23 -12.31 -6.43
N ALA A 19 -0.42 -12.14 -7.48
CA ALA A 19 0.46 -10.99 -7.61
C ALA A 19 -0.33 -9.70 -7.92
N GLU A 20 -1.36 -9.78 -8.76
CA GLU A 20 -2.22 -8.64 -9.08
C GLU A 20 -3.11 -8.23 -7.89
N GLU A 21 -3.64 -9.20 -7.15
CA GLU A 21 -4.45 -8.94 -5.95
C GLU A 21 -3.60 -8.37 -4.80
N GLU A 22 -2.37 -8.87 -4.63
CA GLU A 22 -1.44 -8.34 -3.63
C GLU A 22 -0.96 -6.94 -3.99
N GLN A 23 -0.68 -6.64 -5.27
CA GLN A 23 -0.35 -5.28 -5.73
C GLN A 23 -1.52 -4.31 -5.53
N SER A 24 -2.75 -4.74 -5.85
CA SER A 24 -3.96 -3.92 -5.68
C SER A 24 -4.27 -3.60 -4.21
N THR A 25 -4.15 -4.58 -3.32
CA THR A 25 -4.37 -4.39 -1.87
C THR A 25 -3.28 -3.52 -1.26
N ARG A 26 -2.05 -3.67 -1.73
CA ARG A 26 -0.93 -2.79 -1.42
C ARG A 26 -1.27 -1.34 -1.80
N ASP A 27 -1.54 -1.07 -3.07
CA ASP A 27 -1.81 0.30 -3.54
C ASP A 27 -2.96 0.99 -2.78
N LYS A 28 -3.98 0.22 -2.38
CA LYS A 28 -5.05 0.70 -1.50
C LYS A 28 -4.54 1.20 -0.14
N ARG A 29 -3.63 0.48 0.52
CA ARG A 29 -3.13 0.89 1.86
C ARG A 29 -2.37 2.21 1.83
N CYS A 30 -1.53 2.41 0.81
CA CYS A 30 -0.81 3.67 0.61
C CYS A 30 -1.79 4.83 0.36
N MET A 31 -2.81 4.61 -0.48
CA MET A 31 -3.85 5.60 -0.76
C MET A 31 -4.68 5.94 0.48
N ASP A 32 -5.10 4.94 1.25
CA ASP A 32 -5.87 5.15 2.49
C ASP A 32 -5.08 5.98 3.50
N MET A 33 -3.79 5.69 3.67
CA MET A 33 -2.95 6.45 4.60
C MET A 33 -2.69 7.88 4.11
N ARG A 34 -2.49 8.07 2.80
CA ARG A 34 -2.40 9.40 2.20
C ARG A 34 -3.65 10.22 2.44
N LEU A 35 -4.84 9.63 2.28
CA LEU A 35 -6.12 10.31 2.54
C LEU A 35 -6.27 10.74 4.01
N ARG A 36 -5.80 9.91 4.95
CA ARG A 36 -5.76 10.28 6.38
C ARG A 36 -4.86 11.48 6.62
N PHE A 37 -3.65 11.45 6.06
CA PHE A 37 -2.71 12.56 6.12
C PHE A 37 -3.29 13.86 5.54
N GLU A 38 -3.90 13.82 4.34
CA GLU A 38 -4.52 14.99 3.72
C GLU A 38 -5.70 15.54 4.54
N ARG A 39 -6.39 14.69 5.30
CA ARG A 39 -7.44 15.12 6.23
C ARG A 39 -6.84 15.82 7.45
N ALA A 40 -5.82 15.24 8.07
CA ALA A 40 -5.14 15.83 9.23
C ALA A 40 -4.53 17.20 8.90
N GLU A 41 -3.96 17.34 7.70
CA GLU A 41 -3.37 18.61 7.24
C GLU A 41 -4.44 19.70 7.04
N ARG A 42 -5.62 19.33 6.51
CA ARG A 42 -6.74 20.26 6.38
C ARG A 42 -7.35 20.65 7.73
N GLN A 43 -7.27 19.78 8.72
CA GLN A 43 -7.76 20.05 10.07
C GLN A 43 -6.82 20.95 10.87
N ASN A 44 -5.51 20.85 10.62
CA ASN A 44 -4.48 21.60 11.36
C ASN A 44 -3.50 22.31 10.38
N PRO A 45 -3.98 23.21 9.51
CA PRO A 45 -3.15 23.85 8.49
C PRO A 45 -2.02 24.70 9.06
N GLU A 46 -2.18 25.25 10.27
CA GLU A 46 -1.19 26.04 10.99
C GLU A 46 0.01 25.22 11.48
N ARG A 47 -0.17 23.90 11.61
CA ARG A 47 0.90 22.96 11.96
C ARG A 47 1.68 22.48 10.74
N GLY A 48 1.18 22.79 9.54
CA GLY A 48 1.87 22.55 8.28
C GLY A 48 3.28 23.15 8.28
N GLY A 49 4.24 22.45 7.67
CA GLY A 49 5.62 22.91 7.66
C GLY A 49 6.54 22.05 6.80
N ARG A 50 7.79 22.50 6.68
CA ARG A 50 8.81 21.86 5.82
C ARG A 50 9.03 20.38 6.15
N GLU A 51 8.89 19.98 7.41
CA GLU A 51 9.02 18.58 7.82
C GLU A 51 7.86 17.72 7.30
N ILE A 52 6.63 18.22 7.42
CA ILE A 52 5.43 17.56 6.89
C ILE A 52 5.50 17.43 5.36
N ASP A 53 5.95 18.48 4.66
CA ASP A 53 6.13 18.44 3.20
C ASP A 53 7.15 17.38 2.75
N LYS A 54 8.23 17.21 3.53
CA LYS A 54 9.23 16.17 3.29
C LYS A 54 8.62 14.78 3.49
N LEU A 55 7.87 14.58 4.57
CA LEU A 55 7.21 13.31 4.86
C LEU A 55 6.14 12.97 3.82
N ARG A 56 5.35 13.97 3.36
CA ARG A 56 4.44 13.84 2.22
C ARG A 56 5.16 13.35 0.97
N SER A 57 6.23 14.04 0.58
CA SER A 57 6.98 13.73 -0.64
C SER A 57 7.62 12.35 -0.56
N LEU A 58 8.18 12.00 0.60
CA LEU A 58 8.75 10.68 0.89
C LEU A 58 7.68 9.59 0.83
N GLY A 59 6.52 9.82 1.43
CA GLY A 59 5.39 8.89 1.41
C GLY A 59 4.94 8.56 0.00
N ILE A 60 4.76 9.58 -0.84
CA ILE A 60 4.37 9.43 -2.26
C ILE A 60 5.44 8.65 -3.04
N ASP A 61 6.71 9.05 -2.94
CA ASP A 61 7.81 8.40 -3.65
C ASP A 61 7.94 6.93 -3.27
N LEU A 62 7.92 6.62 -1.98
CA LEU A 62 8.02 5.24 -1.49
C LEU A 62 6.85 4.37 -1.93
N CYS A 63 5.63 4.90 -1.88
CA CYS A 63 4.45 4.19 -2.36
C CYS A 63 4.54 3.92 -3.87
N SER A 64 4.97 4.89 -4.68
CA SER A 64 5.17 4.71 -6.13
C SER A 64 6.26 3.69 -6.49
N LYS A 65 7.27 3.54 -5.63
CA LYS A 65 8.35 2.55 -5.77
C LYS A 65 7.99 1.16 -5.22
N GLY A 66 6.75 0.94 -4.78
CA GLY A 66 6.31 -0.30 -4.15
C GLY A 66 6.82 -0.52 -2.71
N LYS A 67 7.53 0.46 -2.12
CA LYS A 67 8.04 0.43 -0.75
C LYS A 67 6.98 0.86 0.26
N GLN A 68 5.83 0.20 0.21
CA GLN A 68 4.63 0.71 0.86
C GLN A 68 4.69 0.79 2.37
N ALA A 69 5.29 -0.19 3.05
CA ALA A 69 5.45 -0.13 4.50
C ALA A 69 6.24 1.11 4.93
N GLN A 70 7.22 1.55 4.14
CA GLN A 70 7.98 2.76 4.40
C GLN A 70 7.17 4.02 4.06
N GLY A 71 6.42 4.00 2.95
CA GLY A 71 5.55 5.12 2.55
C GLY A 71 4.42 5.37 3.55
N ILE A 72 3.76 4.31 4.02
CA ILE A 72 2.72 4.36 5.07
C ILE A 72 3.31 4.93 6.37
N ARG A 73 4.52 4.51 6.76
CA ARG A 73 5.19 5.07 7.95
C ARG A 73 5.49 6.56 7.78
N ALA A 74 5.94 7.01 6.62
CA ALA A 74 6.17 8.43 6.36
C ALA A 74 4.88 9.25 6.51
N PHE A 75 3.76 8.77 5.98
CA PHE A 75 2.46 9.41 6.20
C PHE A 75 2.00 9.33 7.66
N ALA A 76 2.26 8.21 8.36
CA ALA A 76 1.93 8.06 9.79
C ALA A 76 2.64 9.10 10.65
N SER A 77 3.96 9.26 10.47
CA SER A 77 4.72 10.28 11.20
C SER A 77 4.24 11.69 10.88
N ALA A 78 3.81 11.97 9.64
CA ALA A 78 3.25 13.28 9.31
C ALA A 78 1.91 13.53 10.03
N VAL A 79 1.06 12.49 10.15
CA VAL A 79 -0.20 12.56 10.89
C VAL A 79 0.06 12.79 12.38
N GLU A 80 1.02 12.07 12.98
CA GLU A 80 1.39 12.23 14.39
C GLU A 80 1.78 13.68 14.71
N ILE A 81 2.62 14.32 13.87
CA ILE A 81 3.02 15.73 14.05
C ILE A 81 1.82 16.68 13.91
N LEU A 82 0.88 16.40 13.00
CA LEU A 82 -0.31 17.22 12.80
C LEU A 82 -1.31 17.11 13.96
N GLU A 83 -1.38 15.94 14.60
CA GLU A 83 -2.36 15.62 15.66
C GLU A 83 -1.85 15.82 17.10
N GLU A 84 -0.54 16.04 17.32
CA GLU A 84 0.11 16.25 18.63
C GLU A 84 -0.17 17.62 19.27
#